data_AF-A0A1F0IB90-F1
#
_entry.id   AF-A0A1F0IB90-F1
#
_cell.length_a   1.000
_cell.length_b   1.000
_cell.length_c   1.000
_cell.angle_alpha   90.00
_cell.angle_beta   90.00
_cell.angle_gamma   90.00
#
_symmetry.space_group_name_H-M   'P 1'
#
loop_
_entity.id
_entity.type
_entity.pdbx_description
1 polymer ?
#
loop_
_entity_poly.entity_id
_entity_poly.type
_entity_poly.pdbx_seq_one_letter_code
_entity_poly.pdbx_strand_id
1 'polypeptide(L)'
;EQVRNSEDIRTAKASLLPYVTPCGTFTRRSSKDFVSPSHLVIVDVDGLHSYQEAVEMRRMLYDDPLLQPVLTFISPSGLGVKAFVPCHYSSTTNDVQNITDNMSWAMRYVETAYNTVTAVSSETKSKVDFSGKDLVRSCFLSYDPEALFRTTNE
;
A
#
# COMPACT_ATOMS: atom_id res chain seq x y z
N GLU A 1 -3.46 14.10 12.45
CA GLU A 1 -3.75 15.51 12.07
C GLU A 1 -2.49 16.34 11.79
N GLN A 2 -1.46 16.31 12.65
CA GLN A 2 -0.25 17.13 12.47
C GLN A 2 0.44 16.97 11.10
N VAL A 3 0.57 15.75 10.57
CA VAL A 3 1.18 15.51 9.25
C VAL A 3 0.31 16.03 8.10
N ARG A 4 -1.01 15.84 8.19
CA ARG A 4 -1.97 16.22 7.12
C ARG A 4 -2.03 17.75 6.94
N ASN A 5 -1.91 18.47 8.04
CA ASN A 5 -2.02 19.94 8.06
C ASN A 5 -0.67 20.64 7.87
N SER A 6 0.41 19.90 7.60
CA SER A 6 1.74 20.48 7.37
C SER A 6 1.86 21.07 5.97
N GLU A 7 2.42 22.27 5.86
CA GLU A 7 2.78 22.90 4.58
C GLU A 7 3.81 22.07 3.80
N ASP A 8 4.74 21.42 4.52
CA ASP A 8 5.66 20.41 3.97
C ASP A 8 5.29 19.02 4.50
N ILE A 9 4.34 18.38 3.80
CA ILE A 9 3.89 17.04 4.14
C ILE A 9 5.00 15.99 4.02
N ARG A 10 5.99 16.21 3.14
CA ARG A 10 7.05 15.23 2.89
C ARG A 10 7.99 15.18 4.08
N THR A 11 8.44 16.34 4.55
CA THR A 11 9.28 16.44 5.75
C THR A 11 8.51 16.01 6.99
N ALA A 12 7.23 16.36 7.12
CA ALA A 12 6.41 15.92 8.24
C ALA A 12 6.25 14.38 8.30
N LYS A 13 6.00 13.72 7.16
CA LYS A 13 5.95 12.24 7.10
C LYS A 13 7.26 11.62 7.59
N ALA A 14 8.40 12.11 7.10
CA ALA A 14 9.71 11.57 7.44
C ALA A 14 10.10 11.77 8.92
N SER A 15 9.70 12.90 9.52
CA SER A 15 10.08 13.24 10.88
C SER A 15 9.12 12.72 11.96
N LEU A 16 7.84 12.54 11.63
CA LEU A 16 6.79 12.28 12.62
C LEU A 16 6.19 10.88 12.55
N LEU A 17 6.34 10.16 11.43
CA LEU A 17 5.71 8.86 11.26
C LEU A 17 6.72 7.72 11.32
N PRO A 18 6.37 6.61 11.99
CA PRO A 18 7.09 5.37 11.80
C PRO A 18 6.85 4.85 10.37
N TYR A 19 7.77 4.02 9.91
CA TYR A 19 7.62 3.30 8.64
C TYR A 19 8.01 1.84 8.79
N VAL A 20 7.53 1.03 7.87
CA VAL A 20 7.91 -0.38 7.72
C VAL A 20 8.39 -0.63 6.30
N THR A 21 9.08 -1.73 6.08
CA THR A 21 9.31 -2.31 4.75
C THR A 21 8.33 -3.47 4.56
N PRO A 22 7.20 -3.28 3.87
CA PRO A 22 6.10 -4.24 3.89
C PRO A 22 6.49 -5.63 3.44
N CYS A 23 7.47 -5.73 2.54
CA CYS A 23 7.91 -6.96 1.87
C CYS A 23 8.75 -7.90 2.72
N GLY A 24 9.31 -7.41 3.83
CA GLY A 24 10.17 -8.22 4.67
C GLY A 24 11.13 -7.43 5.55
N THR A 25 12.09 -8.17 6.11
CA THR A 25 13.12 -7.63 6.98
C THR A 25 14.46 -7.52 6.25
N PHE A 26 15.28 -6.57 6.69
CA PHE A 26 16.57 -6.29 6.10
C PHE A 26 17.57 -5.90 7.19
N THR A 27 18.84 -6.26 7.02
CA THR A 27 19.90 -5.77 7.94
C THR A 27 20.18 -4.29 7.73
N ARG A 28 20.01 -3.80 6.51
CA ARG A 28 19.95 -2.39 6.11
C ARG A 28 18.92 -2.24 5.02
N ARG A 29 18.37 -1.03 4.82
CA ARG A 29 17.38 -0.75 3.76
C ARG A 29 18.02 -0.76 2.36
N SER A 30 18.37 -1.95 1.88
CA SER A 30 18.98 -2.26 0.58
C SER A 30 18.50 -3.64 0.12
N SER A 31 18.15 -3.79 -1.16
CA SER A 31 17.64 -5.07 -1.68
C SER A 31 18.68 -6.19 -1.60
N LYS A 32 19.97 -5.83 -1.50
CA LYS A 32 21.09 -6.76 -1.27
C LYS A 32 21.17 -7.29 0.17
N ASP A 33 20.54 -6.59 1.11
CA ASP A 33 20.59 -6.85 2.55
C ASP A 33 19.29 -7.51 3.05
N PHE A 34 18.52 -8.14 2.15
CA PHE A 34 17.27 -8.86 2.44
C PHE A 34 17.52 -10.08 3.32
N VAL A 35 16.72 -10.24 4.37
CA VAL A 35 16.89 -11.29 5.39
C VAL A 35 15.75 -12.30 5.32
N SER A 36 14.51 -11.84 5.42
CA SER A 36 13.34 -12.72 5.40
C SER A 36 12.12 -12.03 4.79
N PRO A 37 11.29 -12.78 4.03
CA PRO A 37 10.01 -12.28 3.56
C PRO A 37 9.03 -12.07 4.72
N SER A 38 8.16 -11.07 4.62
CA SER A 38 6.96 -10.93 5.47
C SER A 38 5.74 -11.65 4.86
N HIS A 39 5.84 -12.03 3.58
CA HIS A 39 4.74 -12.49 2.74
C HIS A 39 3.62 -11.47 2.55
N LEU A 40 3.93 -10.18 2.67
CA LEU A 40 3.01 -9.08 2.37
C LEU A 40 3.62 -8.17 1.31
N VAL A 41 2.79 -7.66 0.41
CA VAL A 41 3.11 -6.56 -0.48
C VAL A 41 2.26 -5.35 -0.14
N ILE A 42 2.68 -4.17 -0.58
CA ILE A 42 1.93 -2.93 -0.38
C ILE A 42 1.37 -2.44 -1.70
N VAL A 43 0.09 -2.07 -1.67
CA VAL A 43 -0.51 -1.21 -2.69
C VAL A 43 -0.77 0.16 -2.07
N ASP A 44 -0.35 1.20 -2.77
CA ASP A 44 -0.53 2.59 -2.37
C ASP A 44 -1.33 3.30 -3.46
N VAL A 45 -2.58 3.62 -3.14
CA VAL A 45 -3.47 4.44 -3.98
C VAL A 45 -3.38 5.87 -3.46
N ASP A 46 -3.08 6.82 -4.34
CA ASP A 46 -2.96 8.24 -3.98
C ASP A 46 -3.69 9.12 -5.01
N GLY A 47 -3.81 10.41 -4.73
CA GLY A 47 -4.46 11.37 -5.64
C GLY A 47 -5.98 11.21 -5.72
N LEU A 48 -6.62 10.75 -4.65
CA LEU A 48 -8.07 10.79 -4.50
C LEU A 48 -8.52 12.24 -4.27
N HIS A 49 -9.71 12.59 -4.74
CA HIS A 49 -10.21 13.97 -4.76
C HIS A 49 -10.69 14.44 -3.39
N SER A 50 -11.02 13.52 -2.49
CA SER A 50 -11.52 13.86 -1.15
C SER A 50 -11.22 12.77 -0.12
N TYR A 51 -11.32 13.15 1.15
CA TYR A 51 -11.25 12.19 2.26
C TYR A 51 -12.37 11.15 2.18
N GLN A 52 -13.57 11.54 1.74
CA GLN A 52 -14.69 10.61 1.58
C GLN A 52 -14.40 9.56 0.50
N GLU A 53 -13.80 9.94 -0.62
CA GLU A 53 -13.33 9.00 -1.64
C GLU A 53 -12.26 8.05 -1.08
N ALA A 54 -11.38 8.53 -0.18
CA ALA A 54 -10.41 7.68 0.51
C ALA A 54 -11.07 6.68 1.48
N VAL A 55 -12.13 7.08 2.18
CA VAL A 55 -12.92 6.18 3.05
C VAL A 55 -13.58 5.07 2.22
N GLU A 56 -14.19 5.43 1.09
CA GLU A 56 -14.84 4.48 0.18
C GLU A 56 -13.81 3.53 -0.44
N MET A 57 -12.70 4.07 -0.96
CA MET A 57 -11.60 3.28 -1.51
C MET A 57 -11.00 2.32 -0.49
N ARG A 58 -10.85 2.74 0.78
CA ARG A 58 -10.37 1.86 1.87
C ARG A 58 -11.28 0.66 2.04
N ARG A 59 -12.60 0.87 2.10
CA ARG A 59 -13.57 -0.21 2.22
C ARG A 59 -13.57 -1.11 0.98
N MET A 60 -13.58 -0.53 -0.22
CA MET A 60 -13.55 -1.28 -1.49
C MET A 60 -12.32 -2.19 -1.59
N LEU A 61 -11.11 -1.66 -1.32
CA LEU A 61 -9.90 -2.47 -1.33
C LEU A 61 -9.93 -3.55 -0.25
N TYR A 62 -10.46 -3.24 0.93
CA TYR A 62 -10.55 -4.22 2.01
C TYR A 62 -11.45 -5.40 1.68
N ASP A 63 -12.59 -5.13 1.05
CA ASP A 63 -13.59 -6.14 0.66
C ASP A 63 -13.26 -6.82 -0.68
N ASP A 64 -12.14 -6.45 -1.33
CA ASP A 64 -11.74 -7.04 -2.61
C ASP A 64 -11.46 -8.55 -2.47
N PRO A 65 -12.19 -9.40 -3.20
CA PRO A 65 -12.13 -10.85 -3.01
C PRO A 65 -10.85 -11.48 -3.53
N LEU A 66 -10.10 -10.79 -4.40
CA LEU A 66 -8.85 -11.27 -4.99
C LEU A 66 -7.64 -10.79 -4.20
N LEU A 67 -7.64 -9.53 -3.75
CA LEU A 67 -6.54 -8.97 -2.96
C LEU A 67 -6.57 -9.45 -1.52
N GLN A 68 -7.76 -9.54 -0.91
CA GLN A 68 -7.94 -9.92 0.49
C GLN A 68 -6.91 -9.29 1.45
N PRO A 69 -6.75 -7.96 1.44
CA PRO A 69 -5.68 -7.32 2.22
C PRO A 69 -5.88 -7.57 3.71
N VAL A 70 -4.76 -7.78 4.42
CA VAL A 70 -4.75 -7.96 5.87
C VAL A 70 -4.97 -6.64 6.61
N LEU A 71 -4.58 -5.52 6.00
CA LEU A 71 -4.69 -4.19 6.57
C LEU A 71 -4.96 -3.17 5.47
N THR A 72 -5.96 -2.32 5.66
CA THR A 72 -6.16 -1.12 4.84
C THR A 72 -6.36 0.11 5.73
N PHE A 73 -5.70 1.21 5.41
CA PHE A 73 -5.85 2.47 6.13
C PHE A 73 -5.66 3.68 5.22
N ILE A 74 -6.24 4.80 5.63
CA ILE A 74 -6.09 6.08 4.94
C ILE A 74 -4.68 6.62 5.16
N SER A 75 -4.06 7.03 4.06
CA SER A 75 -2.69 7.54 4.04
C SER A 75 -2.54 8.85 4.84
N PRO A 76 -1.31 9.27 5.17
CA PRO A 76 -1.12 10.47 5.99
C PRO A 76 -1.71 11.75 5.37
N SER A 77 -1.81 11.84 4.04
CA SER A 77 -2.42 13.00 3.35
C SER A 77 -3.94 13.04 3.51
N GLY A 78 -4.59 11.91 3.78
CA GLY A 78 -6.04 11.79 3.73
C GLY A 78 -6.62 11.65 2.33
N LEU A 79 -5.78 11.64 1.30
CA LEU A 79 -6.19 11.58 -0.11
C LEU A 79 -5.66 10.31 -0.79
N GLY A 80 -5.37 9.28 0.01
CA GLY A 80 -4.90 8.00 -0.48
C GLY A 80 -5.18 6.89 0.52
N VAL A 81 -4.96 5.66 0.07
CA VAL A 81 -5.20 4.42 0.83
C VAL A 81 -4.01 3.50 0.67
N LYS A 82 -3.60 2.91 1.78
CA LYS A 82 -2.53 1.91 1.84
C LYS A 82 -3.14 0.56 2.15
N ALA A 83 -2.83 -0.45 1.35
CA ALA A 83 -3.35 -1.82 1.50
C ALA A 83 -2.20 -2.83 1.55
N PHE A 84 -2.12 -3.58 2.66
CA PHE A 84 -1.16 -4.69 2.82
C PHE A 84 -1.82 -5.97 2.32
N VAL A 85 -1.29 -6.51 1.24
CA VAL A 85 -1.86 -7.63 0.48
C VAL A 85 -1.00 -8.88 0.70
N PRO A 86 -1.57 -10.04 1.04
CA PRO A 86 -0.83 -11.31 1.10
C PRO A 86 -0.16 -11.66 -0.23
N CYS A 87 1.05 -12.20 -0.16
CA CYS A 87 1.67 -12.86 -1.31
C CYS A 87 1.05 -14.25 -1.48
N HIS A 88 0.60 -14.59 -2.70
CA HIS A 88 0.38 -15.98 -3.06
C HIS A 88 1.73 -16.65 -3.28
N TYR A 89 2.02 -17.68 -2.50
CA TYR A 89 3.32 -18.35 -2.51
C TYR A 89 3.30 -19.59 -3.40
N SER A 90 4.32 -19.74 -4.24
CA SER A 90 4.63 -20.99 -4.92
C SER A 90 5.93 -21.56 -4.37
N SER A 91 5.90 -22.83 -3.95
CA SER A 91 7.06 -23.54 -3.39
C SER A 91 8.24 -23.71 -4.38
N THR A 92 8.05 -23.35 -5.65
CA THR A 92 9.04 -23.51 -6.72
C THR A 92 9.82 -22.23 -7.03
N THR A 93 9.50 -21.11 -6.38
CA THR A 93 10.02 -19.77 -6.75
C THR A 93 10.83 -19.19 -5.60
N ASN A 94 11.96 -18.55 -5.90
CA ASN A 94 12.74 -17.79 -4.90
C ASN A 94 11.89 -16.66 -4.29
N ASP A 95 12.00 -16.43 -2.98
CA ASP A 95 11.21 -15.46 -2.20
C ASP A 95 11.18 -14.06 -2.83
N VAL A 96 12.34 -13.56 -3.24
CA VAL A 96 12.48 -12.21 -3.83
C VAL A 96 11.70 -12.12 -5.13
N GLN A 97 11.77 -13.15 -5.97
CA GLN A 97 11.05 -13.19 -7.24
C GLN A 97 9.55 -13.29 -6.97
N ASN A 98 9.14 -14.17 -6.07
CA ASN A 98 7.73 -14.34 -5.69
C ASN A 98 7.12 -13.03 -5.17
N ILE A 99 7.83 -12.31 -4.30
CA ILE A 99 7.41 -11.01 -3.78
C ILE A 99 7.31 -9.96 -4.91
N THR A 100 8.27 -9.92 -5.81
CA THR A 100 8.29 -8.97 -6.94
C THR A 100 7.12 -9.20 -7.90
N ASP A 101 6.82 -10.46 -8.18
CA ASP A 101 5.70 -10.85 -9.04
C ASP A 101 4.36 -10.52 -8.38
N ASN A 102 4.21 -10.80 -7.07
CA ASN A 102 3.01 -10.45 -6.30
C ASN A 102 2.81 -8.93 -6.22
N MET A 103 3.87 -8.14 -6.03
CA MET A 103 3.80 -6.67 -6.09
C MET A 103 3.30 -6.19 -7.45
N SER A 104 3.90 -6.70 -8.52
CA SER A 104 3.56 -6.33 -9.90
C SER A 104 2.12 -6.71 -10.23
N TRP A 105 1.67 -7.89 -9.80
CA TRP A 105 0.30 -8.34 -9.97
C TRP A 105 -0.68 -7.45 -9.21
N ALA A 106 -0.46 -7.21 -7.90
CA ALA A 106 -1.37 -6.43 -7.06
C ALA A 106 -1.52 -4.99 -7.56
N MET A 107 -0.41 -4.34 -7.94
CA MET A 107 -0.46 -2.97 -8.49
C MET A 107 -1.21 -2.90 -9.82
N ARG A 108 -0.94 -3.83 -10.75
CA ARG A 108 -1.62 -3.87 -12.06
C ARG A 108 -3.10 -4.22 -11.92
N TYR A 109 -3.44 -5.11 -11.01
CA TYR A 109 -4.81 -5.45 -10.69
C TYR A 109 -5.55 -4.21 -10.17
N VAL A 110 -4.99 -3.51 -9.17
CA VAL A 110 -5.65 -2.31 -8.62
C VAL A 110 -5.78 -1.22 -9.66
N GLU A 111 -4.75 -0.98 -10.48
CA GLU A 111 -4.83 -0.05 -11.59
C GLU A 111 -5.97 -0.42 -12.56
N THR A 112 -6.09 -1.69 -12.93
CA THR A 112 -7.11 -2.12 -13.91
C THR A 112 -8.53 -2.07 -13.31
N ALA A 113 -8.70 -2.53 -12.07
CA ALA A 113 -9.99 -2.67 -11.42
C ALA A 113 -10.54 -1.33 -10.89
N TYR A 114 -9.68 -0.43 -10.42
CA TYR A 114 -10.09 0.78 -9.69
C TYR A 114 -9.76 2.10 -10.36
N ASN A 115 -8.85 2.16 -11.34
CA ASN A 115 -8.68 3.41 -12.12
C ASN A 115 -9.85 3.68 -13.06
N THR A 116 -10.68 2.69 -13.40
CA THR A 116 -11.86 2.87 -14.26
C THR A 116 -13.08 3.41 -13.50
N VAL A 117 -13.24 3.04 -12.22
CA VAL A 117 -14.38 3.42 -11.38
C VAL A 117 -14.36 4.90 -10.99
N THR A 118 -13.17 5.53 -10.97
CA THR A 118 -13.00 6.92 -10.51
C THR A 118 -12.70 7.93 -11.62
N ALA A 119 -12.78 7.51 -12.89
CA ALA A 119 -12.38 8.29 -14.07
C ALA A 119 -13.49 9.18 -14.69
N VAL A 120 -14.48 9.62 -13.90
CA VAL A 120 -15.51 10.57 -14.39
C VAL A 120 -15.01 12.03 -14.43
N SER A 121 -13.76 12.29 -14.02
CA SER A 121 -13.12 13.60 -14.22
C SER A 121 -11.66 13.48 -14.65
N SER A 122 -11.42 13.76 -15.94
CA SER A 122 -10.26 14.45 -16.52
C SER A 122 -8.95 14.45 -15.71
N GLU A 123 -8.07 13.48 -15.97
CA GLU A 123 -6.64 13.62 -16.31
C GLU A 123 -5.95 12.25 -16.12
N THR A 124 -5.29 11.78 -17.18
CA THR A 124 -4.78 10.41 -17.38
C THR A 124 -3.54 10.07 -16.55
N LYS A 125 -3.62 10.17 -15.21
CA LYS A 125 -2.55 9.73 -14.31
C LYS A 125 -3.02 8.55 -13.48
N SER A 126 -2.27 7.44 -13.53
CA SER A 126 -2.55 6.27 -12.69
C SER A 126 -2.55 6.68 -11.22
N LYS A 127 -3.60 6.30 -10.48
CA LYS A 127 -3.72 6.57 -9.04
C LYS A 127 -2.90 5.59 -8.19
N VAL A 128 -2.30 4.57 -8.82
CA VAL A 128 -1.44 3.59 -8.15
C VAL A 128 0.01 4.05 -8.18
N ASP A 129 0.65 4.12 -7.01
CA ASP A 129 2.08 4.40 -6.91
C ASP A 129 2.92 3.14 -7.18
N PHE A 130 3.35 2.98 -8.44
CA PHE A 130 4.25 1.91 -8.86
C PHE A 130 5.64 1.97 -8.24
N SER A 131 6.01 3.03 -7.51
CA SER A 131 7.27 3.04 -6.77
C SER A 131 7.29 2.02 -5.63
N GLY A 132 6.12 1.49 -5.23
CA GLY A 132 6.02 0.38 -4.30
C GLY A 132 6.66 -0.92 -4.77
N LYS A 133 7.00 -1.06 -6.07
CA LYS A 133 7.64 -2.27 -6.65
C LYS A 133 9.05 -2.56 -6.11
N ASP A 134 9.64 -1.60 -5.40
CA ASP A 134 10.95 -1.78 -4.80
C ASP A 134 10.83 -2.59 -3.52
N LEU A 135 11.59 -3.69 -3.44
CA LEU A 135 11.65 -4.59 -2.28
C LEU A 135 11.91 -3.82 -0.97
N VAL A 136 12.68 -2.74 -1.02
CA VAL A 136 13.02 -1.90 0.14
C VAL A 136 12.17 -0.63 0.28
N ARG A 137 11.02 -0.58 -0.40
CA ARG A 137 10.13 0.57 -0.28
C ARG A 137 9.65 0.70 1.17
N SER A 138 9.89 1.88 1.73
CA SER A 138 9.34 2.27 3.02
C SER A 138 7.88 2.67 2.86
N CYS A 139 7.01 2.14 3.70
CA CYS A 139 5.62 2.53 3.85
C CYS A 139 5.45 3.23 5.20
N PHE A 140 5.15 4.54 5.19
CA PHE A 140 4.80 5.26 6.41
C PHE A 140 3.47 4.78 6.97
N LEU A 141 3.43 4.54 8.27
CA LEU A 141 2.22 4.19 8.99
C LEU A 141 1.60 5.45 9.60
N SER A 142 0.35 5.73 9.26
CA SER A 142 -0.45 6.79 9.86
C SER A 142 -1.50 6.21 10.77
N TYR A 143 -1.85 6.96 11.82
CA TYR A 143 -3.04 6.67 12.60
C TYR A 143 -4.29 6.92 11.75
N ASP A 144 -5.10 5.87 11.62
CA ASP A 144 -6.45 5.91 11.05
C ASP A 144 -7.37 5.19 12.06
N PRO A 145 -8.29 5.91 12.74
CA PRO A 145 -9.15 5.32 13.76
C PRO A 145 -10.11 4.25 13.21
N GLU A 146 -10.32 4.21 11.90
CA GLU A 146 -11.19 3.26 11.22
C GLU A 146 -10.39 2.35 10.27
N ALA A 147 -9.09 2.18 10.52
CA ALA A 147 -8.29 1.20 9.81
C ALA A 147 -8.95 -0.19 9.89
N LEU A 148 -9.03 -0.86 8.75
CA LEU A 148 -9.63 -2.20 8.65
C LEU A 148 -8.50 -3.23 8.70
N PHE A 149 -8.59 -4.16 9.65
CA PHE A 149 -7.58 -5.19 9.89
C PHE A 149 -8.23 -6.57 10.03
N ARG A 150 -7.72 -7.55 9.28
CA ARG A 150 -8.11 -8.96 9.41
C ARG A 150 -7.33 -9.56 10.58
N THR A 151 -8.01 -9.74 11.71
CA THR A 151 -7.51 -10.60 12.78
C THR A 151 -7.66 -12.03 12.27
N THR A 152 -6.56 -12.67 11.89
CA THR A 152 -6.57 -14.08 11.47
C THR A 152 -7.15 -14.93 12.58
N ASN A 153 -8.37 -15.43 12.40
CA ASN A 153 -9.00 -16.50 13.18
C ASN A 153 -10.04 -17.27 12.34
N GLU A 154 -9.83 -17.38 11.02
CA GLU A 154 -10.40 -18.44 10.16
C GLU A 154 -9.36 -18.87 9.13
#